data_AF-A0A1J5TG34-F1
#
_entry.id   AF-A0A1J5TG34-F1
#
_cell.length_a   1.000
_cell.length_b   1.000
_cell.length_c   1.000
_cell.angle_alpha   90.00
_cell.angle_beta   90.00
_cell.angle_gamma   90.00
#
_symmetry.space_group_name_H-M   'P 1'
#
loop_
_entity.id
_entity.type
_entity.pdbx_description
1 polymer ?
#
loop_
_entity_poly.entity_id
_entity_poly.type
_entity_poly.pdbx_seq_one_letter_code
_entity_poly.pdbx_strand_id
1 'polypeptide(L)'
;MKYPGSNLFAAWFFMPQTLAMGWVAAAGNLLLEMLGVPVHEGGVPGRLVGALLLLLLVYLAWHFMRGLPPQGKPGGNGYRAGHRLLLAGNILASLLFVFHFFAAGIDSYNTHLVLNTFTTSFGYFAMGCFAIGFSLIYQSALPQEEKKS
;
A
#
# COMPACT_ATOMS: atom_id res chain seq x y z
N MET A 1 7.66 5.45 17.96
CA MET A 1 7.39 4.24 17.15
C MET A 1 8.74 3.65 16.76
N LYS A 2 8.94 2.33 16.80
CA LYS A 2 10.29 1.72 16.69
C LYS A 2 10.87 1.80 15.26
N TYR A 3 10.03 1.77 14.22
CA TYR A 3 10.47 1.75 12.80
C TYR A 3 9.58 2.62 11.86
N PRO A 4 9.71 3.96 11.89
CA PRO A 4 8.90 4.86 11.06
C PRO A 4 9.19 4.72 9.55
N GLY A 5 10.45 4.50 9.17
CA GLY A 5 10.85 4.32 7.77
C GLY A 5 10.23 3.08 7.13
N SER A 6 10.22 1.95 7.82
CA SER A 6 9.60 0.70 7.34
C SER A 6 8.08 0.83 7.19
N ASN A 7 7.43 1.57 8.09
CA ASN A 7 5.99 1.81 8.01
C ASN A 7 5.63 2.67 6.78
N LEU A 8 6.46 3.68 6.49
CA LEU A 8 6.27 4.52 5.30
C LEU A 8 6.56 3.74 4.01
N PHE A 9 7.62 2.91 4.02
CA PHE A 9 7.95 2.02 2.92
C PHE A 9 6.79 1.07 2.60
N ALA A 10 6.23 0.42 3.63
CA ALA A 10 5.07 -0.45 3.48
C ALA A 10 3.88 0.32 2.88
N ALA A 11 3.64 1.57 3.30
CA ALA A 11 2.55 2.37 2.76
C ALA A 11 2.75 2.70 1.27
N TRP A 12 3.97 3.04 0.86
CA TRP A 12 4.32 3.26 -0.55
C TRP A 12 4.22 2.01 -1.41
N PHE A 13 4.39 0.83 -0.82
CA PHE A 13 4.17 -0.44 -1.51
C PHE A 13 2.68 -0.80 -1.58
N PHE A 14 1.96 -0.73 -0.45
CA PHE A 14 0.58 -1.19 -0.37
C PHE A 14 -0.44 -0.24 -0.99
N MET A 15 -0.16 1.06 -1.04
CA MET A 15 -1.08 2.04 -1.61
C MET A 15 -1.29 1.83 -3.13
N PRO A 16 -0.24 1.68 -3.97
CA PRO A 16 -0.44 1.32 -5.38
C PRO A 16 -1.04 -0.09 -5.56
N GLN A 17 -0.70 -1.05 -4.69
CA GLN A 17 -1.36 -2.38 -4.70
C GLN A 17 -2.86 -2.27 -4.45
N THR A 18 -3.29 -1.31 -3.63
CA THR A 18 -4.71 -1.11 -3.31
C THR A 18 -5.43 -0.32 -4.41
N LEU A 19 -4.79 0.70 -4.99
CA LEU A 19 -5.40 1.59 -5.99
C LEU A 19 -5.38 1.05 -7.42
N ALA A 20 -4.29 0.40 -7.79
CA ALA A 20 -3.97 0.09 -9.17
C ALA A 20 -3.63 -1.40 -9.34
N MET A 21 -4.27 -2.27 -8.54
CA MET A 21 -3.98 -3.70 -8.52
C MET A 21 -4.00 -4.34 -9.91
N GLY A 22 -5.00 -3.99 -10.73
CA GLY A 22 -5.11 -4.48 -12.11
C GLY A 22 -3.92 -4.07 -12.98
N TRP A 23 -3.43 -2.83 -12.84
CA TRP A 23 -2.25 -2.33 -13.55
C TRP A 23 -0.96 -3.02 -13.10
N VAL A 24 -0.82 -3.25 -11.79
CA VAL A 24 0.31 -3.98 -11.23
C VAL A 24 0.34 -5.41 -11.77
N ALA A 25 -0.81 -6.09 -11.77
CA ALA A 25 -0.94 -7.44 -12.34
C ALA A 25 -0.66 -7.47 -13.85
N ALA A 26 -1.16 -6.47 -14.60
CA ALA A 26 -0.92 -6.34 -16.03
C ALA A 26 0.56 -6.15 -16.36
N ALA A 27 1.28 -5.32 -15.58
CA ALA A 27 2.73 -5.16 -15.73
C ALA A 27 3.48 -6.48 -15.49
N GLY A 28 3.03 -7.27 -14.51
CA GLY A 28 3.58 -8.60 -14.27
C GLY A 28 3.29 -9.59 -15.38
N ASN A 29 2.06 -9.59 -15.92
CA ASN A 29 1.68 -10.40 -17.08
C ASN A 29 2.53 -10.06 -18.31
N LEU A 30 2.70 -8.77 -18.61
CA LEU A 30 3.49 -8.32 -19.75
C LEU A 30 4.94 -8.82 -19.66
N LEU A 31 5.56 -8.75 -18.47
CA LEU A 31 6.92 -9.27 -18.29
C LEU A 31 6.97 -10.80 -18.47
N LEU A 32 5.99 -11.54 -17.93
CA LEU A 32 5.91 -12.99 -18.09
C LEU A 32 5.70 -13.40 -19.56
N GLU A 33 4.86 -12.68 -20.30
CA GLU A 33 4.63 -12.88 -21.73
C GLU A 33 5.90 -12.63 -22.54
N MET A 34 6.65 -11.56 -22.23
CA MET A 34 7.95 -11.27 -22.86
C MET A 34 8.99 -12.37 -22.61
N LEU A 35 8.86 -13.12 -21.51
CA LEU A 35 9.71 -14.26 -21.17
C LEU A 35 9.18 -15.59 -21.73
N GLY A 36 8.09 -15.57 -22.52
CA GLY A 36 7.50 -16.75 -23.14
C GLY A 36 6.70 -17.64 -22.19
N VAL A 37 6.34 -17.14 -21.01
CA VAL A 37 5.49 -17.86 -20.06
C VAL A 37 4.03 -17.61 -20.44
N PRO A 38 3.20 -18.65 -20.63
CA PRO A 38 1.78 -18.46 -20.89
C PRO A 38 1.11 -17.87 -19.66
N VAL A 39 0.41 -16.75 -19.84
CA VAL A 39 -0.24 -16.03 -18.75
C VAL A 39 -1.75 -15.99 -18.98
N HIS A 40 -2.51 -16.14 -17.90
CA HIS A 40 -3.96 -15.91 -17.91
C HIS A 40 -4.24 -14.55 -17.26
N GLU A 41 -5.15 -13.78 -17.86
CA GLU A 41 -5.55 -12.49 -17.30
C GLU A 41 -5.99 -12.64 -15.84
N GLY A 42 -5.45 -11.78 -14.97
CA GLY A 42 -5.75 -11.80 -13.54
C GLY A 42 -5.17 -12.98 -12.76
N GLY A 43 -4.35 -13.83 -13.38
CA GLY A 43 -3.71 -14.98 -12.74
C GLY A 43 -2.75 -14.59 -11.59
N VAL A 44 -2.61 -15.50 -10.63
CA VAL A 44 -1.69 -15.35 -9.48
C VAL A 44 -0.25 -15.07 -9.91
N PRO A 45 0.33 -15.72 -10.93
CA PRO A 45 1.71 -15.43 -11.36
C PRO A 45 1.94 -13.98 -11.74
N GLY A 46 1.01 -13.38 -12.51
CA GLY A 46 1.06 -11.97 -12.89
C GLY A 46 1.05 -11.02 -11.70
N ARG A 47 0.15 -11.28 -10.74
CA ARG A 47 0.05 -10.50 -9.50
C ARG A 47 1.33 -10.57 -8.68
N LEU A 48 1.96 -11.75 -8.57
CA LEU A 48 3.24 -11.92 -7.88
C LEU A 48 4.35 -11.14 -8.56
N VAL A 49 4.52 -11.30 -9.87
CA VAL A 49 5.58 -10.62 -10.62
C VAL A 49 5.37 -9.10 -10.58
N GLY A 50 4.14 -8.63 -10.78
CA GLY A 50 3.79 -7.23 -10.63
C GLY A 50 4.12 -6.67 -9.24
N ALA A 51 3.82 -7.43 -8.18
CA ALA A 51 4.17 -7.04 -6.83
C ALA A 51 5.68 -6.98 -6.60
N LEU A 52 6.46 -7.91 -7.15
CA LEU A 52 7.92 -7.87 -7.09
C LEU A 52 8.49 -6.66 -7.85
N LEU A 53 7.94 -6.34 -9.02
CA LEU A 53 8.33 -5.15 -9.79
C LEU A 53 8.03 -3.86 -9.01
N LEU A 54 6.86 -3.75 -8.40
CA LEU A 54 6.52 -2.61 -7.57
C LEU A 54 7.43 -2.51 -6.34
N LEU A 55 7.71 -3.65 -5.68
CA LEU A 55 8.62 -3.69 -4.53
C LEU A 55 10.02 -3.20 -4.92
N LEU A 56 10.53 -3.63 -6.08
CA LEU A 56 11.80 -3.15 -6.62
C LEU A 56 11.75 -1.65 -6.87
N LEU A 57 10.68 -1.13 -7.49
CA LEU A 57 10.53 0.30 -7.76
C LEU A 57 10.51 1.14 -6.47
N VAL A 58 9.73 0.72 -5.47
CA VAL A 58 9.67 1.39 -4.16
C VAL A 58 11.03 1.32 -3.45
N TYR A 59 11.74 0.20 -3.55
CA TYR A 59 13.10 0.05 -3.03
C TYR A 59 14.09 1.00 -3.71
N LEU A 60 14.08 1.08 -5.05
CA LEU A 60 14.94 1.99 -5.79
C LEU A 60 14.65 3.44 -5.43
N ALA A 61 13.37 3.83 -5.37
CA ALA A 61 12.96 5.16 -4.92
C ALA A 61 13.47 5.47 -3.51
N TRP A 62 13.28 4.55 -2.56
CA TRP A 62 13.79 4.69 -1.20
C TRP A 62 15.32 4.81 -1.15
N HIS A 63 16.04 3.98 -1.92
CA HIS A 63 17.49 3.96 -1.98
C HIS A 63 18.06 5.26 -2.55
N PHE A 64 17.56 5.72 -3.70
CA PHE A 64 18.05 6.94 -4.36
C PHE A 64 17.64 8.22 -3.62
N MET A 65 16.44 8.26 -3.03
CA MET A 65 15.97 9.43 -2.27
C MET A 65 16.44 9.43 -0.81
N ARG A 66 17.15 8.39 -0.37
CA ARG A 66 17.58 8.16 1.03
C ARG A 66 16.42 8.23 2.04
N GLY A 67 15.23 7.82 1.61
CA GLY A 67 13.99 7.94 2.37
C GLY A 67 12.81 8.27 1.46
N LEU A 68 11.62 7.80 1.84
CA LEU A 68 10.39 8.08 1.10
C LEU A 68 9.66 9.28 1.74
N PRO A 69 9.01 10.15 0.96
CA PRO A 69 8.21 11.24 1.48
C PRO A 69 6.85 10.72 2.00
N PRO A 70 6.18 11.40 2.94
CA PRO A 70 6.58 12.63 3.61
C PRO A 70 7.55 12.38 4.77
N GLN A 71 8.48 13.31 4.97
CA GLN A 71 9.39 13.33 6.11
C GLN A 71 8.87 14.31 7.16
N GLY A 72 8.22 13.80 8.21
CA GLY A 72 7.69 14.62 9.31
C GLY A 72 8.66 14.80 10.48
N LYS A 73 8.38 15.76 11.38
CA LYS A 73 9.20 16.01 12.58
C LYS A 73 8.82 15.04 13.71
N PRO A 74 9.75 14.20 14.22
CA PRO A 74 9.45 13.17 15.23
C PRO A 74 8.87 13.67 16.55
N GLY A 75 9.08 14.95 16.88
CA GLY A 75 8.66 15.57 18.13
C GLY A 75 7.15 15.84 18.23
N GLY A 76 6.43 15.92 17.11
CA GLY A 76 5.02 16.32 17.10
C GLY A 76 4.01 15.20 17.37
N ASN A 77 2.87 15.53 17.98
CA ASN A 77 1.74 14.60 18.12
C ASN A 77 1.18 14.17 16.76
N GLY A 78 1.15 15.09 15.77
CA GLY A 78 0.74 14.80 14.39
C GLY A 78 1.59 13.72 13.71
N TYR A 79 2.91 13.74 13.95
CA TYR A 79 3.81 12.71 13.43
C TYR A 79 3.47 11.31 13.97
N ARG A 80 3.25 11.20 15.29
CA ARG A 80 2.91 9.92 15.92
C ARG A 80 1.53 9.42 15.50
N ALA A 81 0.53 10.32 15.47
CA ALA A 81 -0.82 9.99 15.04
C ALA A 81 -0.85 9.57 13.57
N GLY A 82 -0.16 10.30 12.70
CA GLY A 82 -0.05 9.98 11.29
C GLY A 82 0.58 8.61 11.05
N HIS A 83 1.70 8.29 11.72
CA HIS A 83 2.29 6.95 11.60
C HIS A 83 1.41 5.82 12.14
N ARG A 84 0.60 6.07 13.19
CA ARG A 84 -0.37 5.07 13.67
C ARG A 84 -1.48 4.81 12.64
N LEU A 85 -1.96 5.86 11.99
CA LEU A 85 -2.92 5.73 10.89
C LEU A 85 -2.33 5.01 9.68
N LEU A 86 -1.08 5.33 9.30
CA LEU A 86 -0.39 4.58 8.24
C LEU A 86 -0.27 3.10 8.57
N LEU A 87 0.03 2.76 9.83
CA LEU A 87 0.13 1.38 10.26
C LEU A 87 -1.23 0.67 10.15
N ALA A 88 -2.32 1.31 10.56
CA ALA A 88 -3.66 0.77 10.40
C ALA A 88 -3.99 0.54 8.91
N GLY A 89 -3.69 1.52 8.04
CA GLY A 89 -3.85 1.38 6.59
C GLY A 89 -3.02 0.23 6.02
N ASN A 90 -1.77 0.08 6.43
CA ASN A 90 -0.89 -1.01 6.02
C ASN A 90 -1.43 -2.38 6.42
N ILE A 91 -1.96 -2.52 7.64
CA ILE A 91 -2.57 -3.77 8.10
C ILE A 91 -3.76 -4.12 7.21
N LEU A 92 -4.68 -3.18 6.99
CA LEU A 92 -5.86 -3.39 6.16
C LEU A 92 -5.49 -3.74 4.71
N ALA A 93 -4.56 -3.00 4.12
CA ALA A 93 -4.09 -3.24 2.77
C ALA A 93 -3.34 -4.58 2.64
N SER A 94 -2.59 -5.00 3.67
CA SER A 94 -1.94 -6.31 3.69
C SER A 94 -2.95 -7.45 3.74
N LEU A 95 -4.03 -7.31 4.51
CA LEU A 95 -5.13 -8.29 4.55
C LEU A 95 -5.84 -8.38 3.20
N LEU A 96 -6.11 -7.22 2.56
CA LEU A 96 -6.66 -7.14 1.22
C LEU A 96 -5.74 -7.81 0.18
N PHE A 97 -4.44 -7.55 0.26
CA PHE A 97 -3.44 -8.12 -0.64
C PHE A 97 -3.40 -9.64 -0.51
N VAL A 98 -3.34 -10.17 0.72
CA VAL A 98 -3.40 -11.61 1.00
C VAL A 98 -4.69 -12.21 0.45
N PHE A 99 -5.84 -11.60 0.71
CA PHE A 99 -7.13 -12.09 0.19
C PHE A 99 -7.12 -12.28 -1.33
N HIS A 100 -6.52 -11.35 -2.08
CA HIS A 100 -6.45 -11.45 -3.55
C HIS A 100 -5.63 -12.64 -4.06
N PHE A 101 -4.71 -13.19 -3.26
CA PHE A 101 -4.00 -14.43 -3.63
C PHE A 101 -4.83 -15.69 -3.39
N PHE A 102 -5.67 -15.67 -2.35
CA PHE A 102 -6.43 -16.84 -1.93
C PHE A 102 -7.88 -16.85 -2.43
N ALA A 103 -8.37 -15.72 -2.96
CA ALA A 103 -9.75 -15.59 -3.45
C ALA A 103 -10.11 -16.63 -4.52
N ALA A 104 -9.15 -17.02 -5.37
CA ALA A 104 -9.35 -18.04 -6.40
C ALA A 104 -9.58 -19.46 -5.83
N GLY A 105 -9.25 -19.70 -4.56
CA GLY A 105 -9.51 -20.97 -3.87
C GLY A 105 -10.86 -21.01 -3.13
N ILE A 106 -11.73 -20.02 -3.32
CA ILE A 106 -13.05 -19.95 -2.69
C ILE A 106 -14.10 -20.42 -3.69
N ASP A 107 -14.49 -21.70 -3.59
CA ASP A 107 -15.45 -22.32 -4.53
C ASP A 107 -16.89 -21.80 -4.36
N SER A 108 -17.24 -21.29 -3.18
CA SER A 108 -18.59 -20.77 -2.87
C SER A 108 -18.78 -19.35 -3.41
N TYR A 109 -19.66 -19.20 -4.40
CA TYR A 109 -20.03 -17.91 -5.00
C TYR A 109 -20.50 -16.88 -3.96
N ASN A 110 -21.38 -17.27 -3.04
CA ASN A 110 -21.91 -16.37 -2.01
C ASN A 110 -20.81 -15.90 -1.05
N THR A 111 -19.90 -16.81 -0.68
CA THR A 111 -18.75 -16.50 0.17
C THR A 111 -17.80 -15.54 -0.54
N HIS A 112 -17.53 -15.77 -1.82
CA HIS A 112 -16.71 -14.89 -2.64
C HIS A 112 -17.32 -13.49 -2.76
N LEU A 113 -18.64 -13.38 -2.99
CA LEU A 113 -19.32 -12.10 -3.17
C LEU A 113 -19.35 -11.24 -1.90
N VAL A 114 -19.64 -11.85 -0.75
CA VAL A 114 -19.58 -11.18 0.56
C VAL A 114 -18.16 -10.73 0.87
N LEU A 115 -17.18 -11.61 0.70
CA LEU A 115 -15.79 -11.28 0.97
C LEU A 115 -15.27 -10.19 0.05
N ASN A 116 -15.62 -10.20 -1.24
CA ASN A 116 -15.22 -9.17 -2.20
C ASN A 116 -15.76 -7.77 -1.85
N THR A 117 -17.02 -7.70 -1.42
CA THR A 117 -17.64 -6.43 -0.98
C THR A 117 -16.96 -5.89 0.28
N PHE A 118 -16.67 -6.79 1.21
CA PHE A 118 -15.96 -6.48 2.45
C PHE A 118 -14.52 -6.02 2.19
N THR A 119 -13.81 -6.68 1.27
CA THR A 119 -12.44 -6.30 0.90
C THR A 119 -12.38 -4.99 0.11
N THR A 120 -13.36 -4.71 -0.73
CA THR A 120 -13.46 -3.41 -1.42
C THR A 120 -13.59 -2.26 -0.40
N SER A 121 -14.42 -2.45 0.62
CA SER A 121 -14.57 -1.49 1.73
C SER A 121 -13.26 -1.32 2.52
N PHE A 122 -12.52 -2.41 2.73
CA PHE A 122 -11.20 -2.37 3.37
C PHE A 122 -10.18 -1.57 2.55
N GLY A 123 -10.21 -1.69 1.22
CA GLY A 123 -9.37 -0.90 0.32
C GLY A 123 -9.63 0.59 0.48
N TYR A 124 -10.90 1.02 0.45
CA TYR A 124 -11.24 2.44 0.68
C TYR A 124 -10.84 2.94 2.06
N PHE A 125 -11.03 2.11 3.10
CA PHE A 125 -10.66 2.49 4.46
C PHE A 125 -9.13 2.59 4.62
N ALA A 126 -8.37 1.66 4.03
CA ALA A 126 -6.92 1.73 3.97
C ALA A 126 -6.46 3.01 3.26
N MET A 127 -7.11 3.38 2.16
CA MET A 127 -6.82 4.63 1.45
C MET A 127 -7.11 5.87 2.29
N GLY A 128 -8.21 5.89 3.03
CA GLY A 128 -8.50 6.97 4.00
C GLY A 128 -7.42 7.07 5.08
N CYS A 129 -7.01 5.94 5.66
CA CYS A 129 -5.93 5.87 6.63
C CYS A 129 -4.61 6.39 6.05
N PHE A 130 -4.29 6.05 4.80
CA PHE A 130 -3.11 6.57 4.12
C PHE A 130 -3.22 8.07 3.88
N ALA A 131 -4.28 8.57 3.25
CA ALA A 131 -4.43 9.98 2.94
C ALA A 131 -4.33 10.86 4.20
N ILE A 132 -5.04 10.50 5.27
CA ILE A 132 -5.01 11.23 6.55
C ILE A 132 -3.63 11.06 7.21
N GLY A 133 -3.08 9.84 7.24
CA GLY A 133 -1.78 9.57 7.85
C GLY A 133 -0.64 10.34 7.19
N PHE A 134 -0.58 10.35 5.85
CA PHE A 134 0.37 11.12 5.06
C PHE A 134 0.21 12.63 5.33
N SER A 135 -1.03 13.13 5.35
CA SER A 135 -1.32 14.54 5.63
C SER A 135 -0.82 14.96 7.02
N LEU A 136 -1.09 14.17 8.07
CA LEU A 136 -0.62 14.47 9.42
C LEU A 136 0.91 14.44 9.56
N ILE A 137 1.57 13.50 8.89
CA ILE A 137 3.04 13.44 8.86
C ILE A 137 3.60 14.66 8.12
N TYR A 138 3.02 15.01 6.97
CA TYR A 138 3.43 16.18 6.21
C TYR A 138 3.24 17.49 7.00
N GLN A 139 2.07 17.70 7.61
CA GLN A 139 1.78 18.86 8.44
C GLN A 139 2.70 18.97 9.65
N SER A 140 3.17 17.84 10.20
CA SER A 140 4.16 17.85 11.28
C SER A 140 5.52 18.42 10.85
N ALA A 141 5.83 18.45 9.55
CA ALA A 141 7.05 19.04 9.02
C ALA A 141 6.99 20.56 8.91
N LEU A 142 5.80 21.12 8.72
CA LEU A 142 5.59 22.55 8.49
C LEU A 142 5.96 23.40 9.72
N PRO A 143 6.34 24.68 9.54
CA PRO A 143 6.46 25.63 10.63
C PRO A 143 5.11 25.72 11.36
N GLN A 144 5.11 25.51 12.68
CA GLN A 144 3.93 25.74 13.50
C GLN A 144 3.89 27.25 13.78
N GLU A 145 2.80 27.93 13.43
CA GLU A 145 2.63 29.32 13.84
C GLU A 145 2.61 29.37 15.38
N GLU A 146 3.52 30.16 15.97
CA GLU A 146 3.45 30.45 17.40
C GLU A 146 2.11 31.13 17.66
N LYS A 147 1.22 30.44 18.39
CA LYS A 147 0.07 31.09 19.00
C LYS A 147 0.63 32.20 19.90
N LYS A 148 0.53 33.45 19.45
CA LYS A 148 0.66 34.62 20.31
C LYS A 148 -0.39 34.45 21.42
N SER A 149 0.11 34.09 22.59
CA SER A 149 -0.64 34.04 23.85
C SER A 149 -1.16 35.43 24.21
#